data_AF-A0A9E7KKH2-F1
#
_entry.id   AF-A0A9E7KKH2-F1
#
_cell.length_a   1.000
_cell.length_b   1.000
_cell.length_c   1.000
_cell.angle_alpha   90.00
_cell.angle_beta   90.00
_cell.angle_gamma   90.00
#
_symmetry.space_group_name_H-M   'P 1'
#
loop_
_entity.id
_entity.type
_entity.pdbx_description
1 polymer ?
#
loop_
_entity_poly.entity_id
_entity_poly.type
_entity_poly.pdbx_seq_one_letter_code
_entity_poly.pdbx_strand_id
1 'polypeptide(L)'
;MTIGAGRSSVVGNDRRRSLFPSLHFYHAFISLRCDGWSVTVNVLTWFDLHFAVPRNFRLLEELERGEKGIGDGTVSYGMDDGDDIYMRSWTGTIVGPHNSVHEGRIYQLKLFCDKDYPDKPPSVRFHSRINLTCVSHETGVVEAKRFDKLTNWQREYTMEDILSQLKKEMAAPHNRKLVQPPEGTFFE
;
A
#
# COMPACT_ATOMS: atom_id res chain seq x y z
N MET A 1 -46.23 34.43 -20.65
CA MET A 1 -45.87 35.06 -21.93
C MET A 1 -44.60 34.42 -22.45
N THR A 2 -44.76 33.63 -23.51
CA THR A 2 -43.91 33.40 -24.69
C THR A 2 -42.39 33.66 -24.65
N ILE A 3 -41.63 32.55 -24.83
CA ILE A 3 -40.51 32.25 -25.77
C ILE A 3 -39.31 33.21 -25.89
N GLY A 4 -38.11 32.62 -25.92
CA GLY A 4 -36.96 33.21 -26.63
C GLY A 4 -35.71 32.32 -26.65
N ALA A 5 -35.58 31.46 -27.66
CA ALA A 5 -34.34 30.73 -27.96
C ALA A 5 -33.31 31.66 -28.64
N GLY A 6 -32.02 31.46 -28.40
CA GLY A 6 -30.95 32.12 -29.14
C GLY A 6 -29.67 31.28 -29.17
N ARG A 7 -29.45 30.56 -30.28
CA ARG A 7 -28.13 30.07 -30.69
C ARG A 7 -27.38 31.22 -31.37
N SER A 8 -26.09 31.35 -31.12
CA SER A 8 -25.18 31.83 -32.16
C SER A 8 -23.78 31.26 -31.98
N SER A 9 -23.29 30.71 -33.08
CA SER A 9 -21.99 30.10 -33.32
C SER A 9 -21.01 31.14 -33.88
N VAL A 10 -19.71 31.05 -33.55
CA VAL A 10 -18.64 31.73 -34.28
C VAL A 10 -17.50 30.75 -34.58
N VAL A 11 -16.99 30.89 -35.80
CA VAL A 11 -16.09 30.05 -36.58
C VAL A 11 -14.62 30.47 -36.37
N GLY A 12 -13.72 29.48 -36.31
CA GLY A 12 -12.46 29.48 -37.09
C GLY A 12 -11.15 30.04 -36.48
N ASN A 13 -10.22 29.10 -36.26
CA ASN A 13 -8.77 29.14 -36.51
C ASN A 13 -7.84 30.02 -35.64
N ASP A 14 -6.90 29.40 -34.90
CA ASP A 14 -5.46 29.34 -35.24
C ASP A 14 -4.64 28.75 -34.06
N ARG A 15 -3.51 28.12 -34.38
CA ARG A 15 -2.61 27.39 -33.48
C ARG A 15 -1.92 28.34 -32.49
N ARG A 16 -1.87 27.98 -31.19
CA ARG A 16 -0.64 27.91 -30.37
C ARG A 16 -0.94 27.47 -28.93
N ARG A 17 0.07 26.80 -28.37
CA ARG A 17 0.18 26.19 -27.04
C ARG A 17 -0.16 27.16 -25.89
N SER A 18 -0.83 26.66 -24.85
CA SER A 18 -0.34 26.56 -23.46
C SER A 18 -1.46 26.73 -22.40
N LEU A 19 -1.23 26.07 -21.25
CA LEU A 19 -1.81 26.30 -19.92
C LEU A 19 -3.12 25.57 -19.55
N PHE A 20 -2.96 24.58 -18.66
CA PHE A 20 -3.84 24.09 -17.58
C PHE A 20 -5.38 24.16 -17.75
N PRO A 21 -6.12 23.04 -17.64
CA PRO A 21 -7.56 23.09 -17.45
C PRO A 21 -7.92 23.35 -15.97
N SER A 22 -8.81 24.31 -15.81
CA SER A 22 -9.44 24.84 -14.59
C SER A 22 -10.24 23.81 -13.79
N LEU A 23 -10.02 23.76 -12.47
CA LEU A 23 -11.00 23.20 -11.52
C LEU A 23 -12.10 24.24 -11.27
N HIS A 24 -13.34 23.88 -11.60
CA HIS A 24 -14.52 24.61 -11.16
C HIS A 24 -14.76 24.34 -9.66
N PHE A 25 -14.61 25.36 -8.82
CA PHE A 25 -15.03 25.33 -7.41
C PHE A 25 -16.56 25.39 -7.31
N TYR A 26 -17.17 24.33 -6.80
CA TYR A 26 -18.55 24.37 -6.32
C TYR A 26 -18.57 25.02 -4.93
N HIS A 27 -19.10 26.24 -4.83
CA HIS A 27 -19.40 26.89 -3.55
C HIS A 27 -20.72 26.35 -3.01
N ALA A 28 -20.68 25.41 -2.05
CA ALA A 28 -21.84 25.05 -1.25
C ALA A 28 -21.80 25.84 0.07
N PHE A 29 -22.69 26.81 0.22
CA PHE A 29 -22.89 27.55 1.48
C PHE A 29 -23.94 26.83 2.33
N ILE A 30 -23.54 26.29 3.48
CA ILE A 30 -24.49 25.84 4.51
C ILE A 30 -24.49 26.90 5.61
N SER A 31 -25.60 27.64 5.73
CA SER A 31 -25.81 28.63 6.79
C SER A 31 -26.59 27.99 7.93
N LEU A 32 -25.91 27.63 9.03
CA LEU A 32 -26.58 27.28 10.29
C LEU A 32 -26.66 28.53 11.17
N ARG A 33 -27.87 28.83 11.67
CA ARG A 33 -28.18 30.00 12.51
C ARG A 33 -28.51 29.52 13.93
N CYS A 34 -27.80 30.02 14.94
CA CYS A 34 -28.26 30.07 16.32
C CYS A 34 -27.97 31.46 16.91
N ASP A 35 -29.04 32.11 17.36
CA ASP A 35 -29.13 33.21 18.34
C ASP A 35 -28.02 34.27 18.38
N GLY A 36 -28.06 35.16 17.38
CA GLY A 36 -27.69 36.57 17.57
C GLY A 36 -26.20 36.93 17.48
N TRP A 37 -25.29 35.97 17.28
CA TRP A 37 -23.88 36.26 16.95
C TRP A 37 -23.54 35.73 15.56
N SER A 38 -23.28 36.64 14.60
CA SER A 38 -22.67 36.24 13.33
C SER A 38 -21.18 36.02 13.54
N VAL A 39 -20.79 34.77 13.75
CA VAL A 39 -19.39 34.36 13.62
C VAL A 39 -19.14 34.08 12.14
N THR A 40 -18.51 35.01 11.43
CA THR A 40 -17.95 34.74 10.10
C THR A 40 -16.71 33.87 10.26
N VAL A 41 -16.88 32.55 10.16
CA VAL A 41 -15.75 31.64 9.98
C VAL A 41 -15.32 31.72 8.51
N ASN A 42 -14.16 32.31 8.27
CA ASN A 42 -13.53 32.28 6.95
C ASN A 42 -13.16 30.82 6.64
N VAL A 43 -13.83 30.23 5.66
CA VAL A 43 -13.62 28.87 5.20
C VAL A 43 -12.41 28.80 4.25
N LEU A 44 -11.33 29.52 4.58
CA LEU A 44 -10.09 29.61 3.77
C LEU A 44 -8.87 28.98 4.45
N THR A 45 -9.04 28.37 5.62
CA THR A 45 -8.10 27.41 6.17
C THR A 45 -8.90 26.23 6.68
N TRP A 46 -9.44 25.43 5.75
CA TRP A 46 -9.70 24.04 6.08
C TRP A 46 -8.34 23.43 6.37
N PHE A 47 -8.05 23.36 7.65
CA PHE A 47 -7.12 22.42 8.25
C PHE A 47 -6.86 21.24 7.31
N ASP A 48 -5.63 21.13 6.80
CA ASP A 48 -4.98 19.81 6.74
C ASP A 48 -4.88 19.32 8.19
N LEU A 49 -6.02 18.93 8.77
CA LEU A 49 -6.02 18.06 9.92
C LEU A 49 -5.51 16.76 9.31
N HIS A 50 -4.19 16.57 9.32
CA HIS A 50 -3.56 15.29 9.01
C HIS A 50 -4.18 14.28 9.98
N PHE A 51 -5.31 13.69 9.60
CA PHE A 51 -5.96 12.64 10.35
C PHE A 51 -5.14 11.38 10.11
N ALA A 52 -4.02 11.29 10.82
CA ALA A 52 -3.18 10.11 10.80
C ALA A 52 -3.97 8.98 11.45
N VAL A 53 -4.40 8.01 10.63
CA VAL A 53 -5.07 6.81 11.12
C VAL A 53 -4.17 6.15 12.17
N PRO A 54 -4.66 5.90 13.40
CA PRO A 54 -3.86 5.26 14.42
C PRO A 54 -3.43 3.85 13.98
N ARG A 55 -2.24 3.44 14.41
CA ARG A 55 -1.62 2.14 14.07
C ARG A 55 -2.60 0.96 14.12
N ASN A 56 -3.34 0.84 15.21
CA ASN A 56 -4.21 -0.33 15.41
C ASN A 56 -5.38 -0.36 14.41
N PHE A 57 -5.93 0.79 14.03
CA PHE A 57 -6.96 0.83 12.98
C PHE A 57 -6.39 0.44 11.62
N ARG A 58 -5.16 0.87 11.30
CA ARG A 58 -4.46 0.44 10.10
C ARG A 58 -4.26 -1.08 10.07
N LEU A 59 -3.81 -1.66 11.19
CA LEU A 59 -3.58 -3.11 11.28
C LEU A 59 -4.88 -3.93 11.24
N LEU A 60 -5.96 -3.43 11.84
CA LEU A 60 -7.29 -4.05 11.71
C LEU A 60 -7.81 -4.02 10.27
N GLU A 61 -7.62 -2.90 9.57
CA GLU A 61 -7.96 -2.78 8.15
C GLU A 61 -7.16 -3.76 7.29
N GLU A 62 -5.86 -3.92 7.58
CA GLU A 62 -5.03 -4.92 6.91
C GLU A 62 -5.47 -6.35 7.27
N LEU A 63 -5.83 -6.65 8.52
CA LEU A 63 -6.37 -7.95 8.90
C LEU A 63 -7.61 -8.31 8.10
N GLU A 64 -8.58 -7.39 8.03
CA GLU A 64 -9.83 -7.59 7.30
C GLU A 64 -9.57 -7.84 5.81
N ARG A 65 -8.57 -7.16 5.22
CA ARG A 65 -8.15 -7.43 3.83
C ARG A 65 -7.51 -8.80 3.68
N GLY A 66 -6.64 -9.19 4.62
CA GLY A 66 -6.03 -10.53 4.65
C GLY A 66 -7.05 -11.65 4.69
N GLU A 67 -8.11 -11.51 5.49
CA GLU A 67 -9.20 -12.48 5.64
C GLU A 67 -10.10 -12.58 4.39
N LYS A 68 -10.33 -11.46 3.71
CA LYS A 68 -11.12 -11.42 2.46
C LYS A 68 -10.38 -12.02 1.27
N GLY A 69 -9.07 -12.21 1.39
CA GLY A 69 -8.20 -12.64 0.30
C GLY A 69 -7.73 -11.46 -0.54
N ILE A 70 -6.53 -11.62 -1.09
CA ILE A 70 -5.76 -10.54 -1.71
C ILE A 70 -5.49 -10.87 -3.17
N GLY A 71 -5.86 -9.96 -4.07
CA GLY A 71 -5.54 -10.04 -5.49
C GLY A 71 -5.93 -11.37 -6.13
N ASP A 72 -4.93 -12.07 -6.68
CA ASP A 72 -5.05 -13.36 -7.36
C ASP A 72 -4.88 -14.57 -6.40
N GLY A 73 -4.79 -14.35 -5.09
CA GLY A 73 -4.59 -15.39 -4.08
C GLY A 73 -3.18 -15.95 -4.01
N THR A 74 -2.22 -15.39 -4.75
CA THR A 74 -0.82 -15.86 -4.73
C THR A 74 0.01 -15.27 -3.60
N VAL A 75 -0.50 -14.22 -2.94
CA VAL A 75 0.05 -13.67 -1.71
C VAL A 75 -1.06 -13.63 -0.67
N SER A 76 -0.72 -13.95 0.57
CA SER A 76 -1.64 -13.84 1.70
C SER A 76 -0.88 -13.46 2.95
N TYR A 77 -1.57 -12.88 3.93
CA TYR A 77 -1.02 -12.66 5.26
C TYR A 77 -2.12 -12.74 6.31
N GLY A 78 -1.73 -13.03 7.54
CA GLY A 78 -2.60 -13.07 8.70
C GLY A 78 -1.83 -12.89 9.99
N MET A 79 -2.53 -12.68 11.10
CA MET A 79 -1.91 -12.62 12.42
C MET A 79 -1.29 -13.96 12.78
N ASP A 80 -0.09 -13.91 13.37
CA ASP A 80 0.60 -15.11 13.83
C ASP A 80 0.03 -15.65 15.15
N ASP A 81 -0.38 -14.72 16.01
CA ASP A 81 -1.02 -14.99 17.30
C ASP A 81 -2.30 -14.15 17.39
N GLY A 82 -3.46 -14.81 17.37
CA GLY A 82 -4.77 -14.17 17.46
C GLY A 82 -5.04 -13.50 18.80
N ASP A 83 -4.29 -13.87 19.84
CA ASP A 83 -4.41 -13.29 21.19
C ASP A 83 -3.53 -12.03 21.37
N ASP A 84 -2.63 -11.73 20.42
CA ASP A 84 -1.80 -10.52 20.46
C ASP A 84 -2.64 -9.27 20.17
N ILE A 85 -3.09 -8.62 21.25
CA ILE A 85 -3.83 -7.35 21.22
C ILE A 85 -3.07 -6.22 20.50
N TYR A 86 -1.74 -6.31 20.41
CA TYR A 86 -0.92 -5.30 19.73
C TYR A 86 -0.74 -5.60 18.24
N MET A 87 -1.18 -6.77 17.76
CA MET A 87 -1.11 -7.18 16.36
C MET A 87 0.29 -6.94 15.76
N ARG A 88 1.34 -7.37 16.46
CA ARG A 88 2.74 -7.12 16.06
C ARG A 88 3.25 -8.20 15.13
N SER A 89 2.89 -9.45 15.40
CA SER A 89 3.42 -10.61 14.67
C SER A 89 2.45 -11.07 13.60
N TRP A 90 2.94 -11.15 12.37
CA TRP A 90 2.17 -11.55 11.19
C TRP A 90 2.91 -12.64 10.43
N THR A 91 2.15 -13.57 9.87
CA THR A 91 2.64 -14.58 8.95
C THR A 91 2.20 -14.21 7.54
N GLY A 92 3.17 -14.05 6.64
CA GLY A 92 2.96 -13.85 5.21
C GLY A 92 3.25 -15.12 4.43
N THR A 93 2.50 -15.36 3.36
CA THR A 93 2.70 -16.47 2.44
C THR A 93 2.82 -15.94 1.02
N ILE A 94 3.82 -16.44 0.29
CA ILE A 94 4.02 -16.15 -1.14
C ILE A 94 4.05 -17.47 -1.90
N VAL A 95 3.14 -17.64 -2.84
CA VAL A 95 3.21 -18.68 -3.86
C VAL A 95 4.20 -18.24 -4.93
N GLY A 96 5.22 -19.06 -5.16
CA GLY A 96 6.31 -18.72 -6.05
C GLY A 96 5.83 -18.45 -7.49
N PRO A 97 6.38 -17.43 -8.16
CA PRO A 97 5.92 -17.03 -9.49
C PRO A 97 6.17 -18.13 -10.54
N HIS A 98 5.23 -18.27 -11.48
CA HIS A 98 5.36 -19.13 -12.66
C HIS A 98 6.59 -18.77 -13.50
N ASN A 99 7.11 -19.74 -14.26
CA ASN A 99 8.27 -19.57 -15.12
C ASN A 99 9.55 -19.15 -14.35
N SER A 100 9.67 -19.60 -13.11
CA SER A 100 10.86 -19.39 -12.27
C SER A 100 11.21 -20.66 -11.50
N VAL A 101 12.42 -20.71 -10.94
CA VAL A 101 12.85 -21.76 -9.99
C VAL A 101 12.00 -21.85 -8.73
N HIS A 102 11.16 -20.84 -8.48
CA HIS A 102 10.24 -20.75 -7.35
C HIS A 102 8.87 -21.35 -7.66
N GLU A 103 8.58 -21.70 -8.91
CA GLU A 103 7.28 -22.23 -9.31
C GLU A 103 6.91 -23.49 -8.53
N GLY A 104 5.66 -23.55 -8.05
CA GLY A 104 5.14 -24.65 -7.24
C GLY A 104 5.55 -24.62 -5.77
N ARG A 105 6.44 -23.71 -5.35
CA ARG A 105 6.87 -23.58 -3.96
C ARG A 105 6.02 -22.57 -3.20
N ILE A 106 5.82 -22.83 -1.91
CA ILE A 106 5.13 -21.94 -0.97
C ILE A 106 6.16 -21.44 0.04
N TYR A 107 6.35 -20.12 0.09
CA TYR A 107 7.27 -19.47 1.01
C TYR A 107 6.51 -18.83 2.16
N GLN A 108 6.89 -19.17 3.39
CA GLN A 108 6.39 -18.51 4.59
C GLN A 108 7.38 -17.44 5.06
N LEU A 109 6.83 -16.31 5.50
CA LEU A 109 7.55 -15.16 6.02
C LEU A 109 6.93 -14.72 7.34
N LYS A 110 7.73 -14.12 8.19
CA LYS A 110 7.31 -13.41 9.40
C LYS A 110 7.47 -11.92 9.16
N LEU A 111 6.41 -11.17 9.39
CA LEU A 111 6.42 -9.71 9.42
C LEU A 111 6.20 -9.25 10.85
N PHE A 112 7.01 -8.30 11.31
CA PHE A 112 6.91 -7.72 12.62
C PHE A 112 6.62 -6.22 12.52
N CYS A 113 5.40 -5.84 12.86
CA CYS A 113 4.91 -4.47 12.88
C CYS A 113 5.15 -3.86 14.25
N ASP A 114 6.25 -3.12 14.41
CA ASP A 114 6.58 -2.45 15.67
C ASP A 114 5.61 -1.28 15.98
N LYS A 115 5.80 -0.59 17.10
CA LYS A 115 4.96 0.54 17.56
C LYS A 115 4.92 1.71 16.58
N ASP A 116 5.97 1.86 15.78
CA ASP A 116 6.11 2.94 14.80
C ASP A 116 5.47 2.61 13.44
N TYR A 117 4.90 1.41 13.25
CA TYR A 117 4.16 1.09 12.03
C TYR A 117 2.83 1.89 11.99
N PRO A 118 2.39 2.44 10.84
CA PRO A 118 2.98 2.36 9.50
C PRO A 118 3.97 3.50 9.17
N ASP A 119 4.33 4.38 10.11
CA ASP A 119 5.27 5.46 9.85
C ASP A 119 6.70 4.95 9.55
N LYS A 120 7.05 3.79 10.12
CA LYS A 120 8.23 2.99 9.77
C LYS A 120 7.84 1.64 9.16
N PRO A 121 8.70 1.10 8.28
CA PRO A 121 8.46 -0.21 7.69
C PRO A 121 8.48 -1.31 8.77
N PRO A 122 7.74 -2.42 8.56
CA PRO A 122 7.85 -3.59 9.41
C PRO A 122 9.16 -4.33 9.13
N SER A 123 9.62 -5.11 10.11
CA SER A 123 10.73 -6.04 9.90
C SER A 123 10.21 -7.28 9.17
N VAL A 124 10.94 -7.74 8.15
CA VAL A 124 10.51 -8.86 7.31
C VAL A 124 11.59 -9.93 7.29
N ARG A 125 11.21 -11.18 7.58
CA ARG A 125 12.09 -12.33 7.61
C ARG A 125 11.43 -13.52 6.94
N PHE A 126 12.14 -14.20 6.06
CA PHE A 126 11.71 -15.49 5.54
C PHE A 126 11.84 -16.56 6.62
N HIS A 127 10.78 -17.35 6.81
CA HIS A 127 10.83 -18.57 7.60
C HIS A 127 11.30 -19.74 6.73
N SER A 128 10.75 -19.88 5.52
CA SER A 128 11.22 -20.85 4.52
C SER A 128 12.55 -20.40 3.92
N ARG A 129 13.52 -21.30 3.75
CA ARG A 129 14.78 -20.94 3.10
C ARG A 129 14.57 -20.56 1.64
N ILE A 130 15.20 -19.46 1.26
CA ILE A 130 15.17 -18.92 -0.10
C ILE A 130 16.54 -18.34 -0.42
N ASN A 131 16.99 -18.53 -1.66
CA ASN A 131 18.10 -17.78 -2.20
C ASN A 131 17.54 -16.63 -3.04
N LEU A 132 17.59 -15.43 -2.49
CA LEU A 132 17.12 -14.21 -3.14
C LEU A 132 18.12 -13.10 -2.87
N THR A 133 18.38 -12.24 -3.86
CA THR A 133 19.38 -11.17 -3.68
C THR A 133 19.05 -10.26 -2.51
N CYS A 134 17.81 -9.85 -2.28
CA CYS A 134 17.49 -8.96 -1.15
C CYS A 134 17.40 -9.65 0.22
N VAL A 135 17.79 -10.93 0.35
CA VAL A 135 17.63 -11.72 1.58
C VAL A 135 18.98 -12.24 2.08
N SER A 136 19.21 -12.13 3.39
CA SER A 136 20.38 -12.71 4.04
C SER A 136 20.32 -14.25 3.98
N HIS A 137 21.38 -14.87 3.46
CA HIS A 137 21.48 -16.34 3.34
C HIS A 137 21.59 -17.07 4.68
N GLU A 138 21.99 -16.38 5.75
CA GLU A 138 22.16 -16.98 7.08
C GLU A 138 20.88 -16.86 7.91
N THR A 139 20.28 -15.66 7.91
CA THR A 139 19.16 -15.34 8.80
C THR A 139 17.80 -15.35 8.12
N GLY A 140 17.73 -15.20 6.80
CA GLY A 140 16.47 -15.01 6.07
C GLY A 140 15.88 -13.62 6.21
N VAL A 141 16.56 -12.67 6.86
CA VAL A 141 16.10 -11.28 6.99
C VAL A 141 16.17 -10.58 5.63
N VAL A 142 15.11 -9.85 5.27
CA VAL A 142 15.08 -8.99 4.08
C VAL A 142 15.88 -7.73 4.36
N GLU A 143 16.94 -7.50 3.59
CA GLU A 143 17.82 -6.36 3.76
C GLU A 143 17.17 -5.10 3.17
N ALA A 144 16.80 -4.14 4.03
CA ALA A 144 16.13 -2.91 3.59
C ALA A 144 16.89 -2.19 2.46
N LYS A 145 18.23 -2.13 2.55
CA LYS A 145 19.12 -1.48 1.56
C LYS A 145 19.08 -2.10 0.16
N ARG A 146 18.66 -3.37 0.06
CA ARG A 146 18.62 -4.13 -1.21
C ARG A 146 17.20 -4.33 -1.71
N PHE A 147 16.22 -3.71 -1.04
CA PHE A 147 14.82 -3.86 -1.33
C PHE A 147 14.12 -2.49 -1.31
N ASP A 148 13.82 -1.98 -2.50
CA ASP A 148 13.38 -0.61 -2.72
C ASP A 148 12.15 -0.22 -1.90
N LYS A 149 11.22 -1.17 -1.70
CA LYS A 149 9.98 -0.93 -0.96
C LYS A 149 10.22 -0.64 0.53
N LEU A 150 11.27 -1.23 1.12
CA LEU A 150 11.69 -0.94 2.50
C LEU A 150 12.62 0.28 2.57
N THR A 151 13.47 0.50 1.56
CA THR A 151 14.35 1.69 1.51
C THR A 151 13.53 2.98 1.39
N ASN A 152 12.55 3.02 0.50
CA ASN A 152 11.71 4.20 0.23
C ASN A 152 10.33 4.03 0.85
N TRP A 153 10.29 3.59 2.11
CA TRP A 153 9.02 3.33 2.81
C TRP A 153 8.14 4.58 2.88
N GLN A 154 6.86 4.39 2.61
CA GLN A 154 5.81 5.40 2.72
C GLN A 154 4.70 4.82 3.60
N ARG A 155 4.05 5.65 4.43
CA ARG A 155 2.97 5.23 5.35
C ARG A 155 1.80 4.56 4.62
N GLU A 156 1.61 4.89 3.35
CA GLU A 156 0.55 4.33 2.51
C GLU A 156 0.80 2.87 2.15
N TYR A 157 2.06 2.40 2.22
CA TYR A 157 2.41 1.02 1.95
C TYR A 157 1.88 0.07 3.02
N THR A 158 1.62 -1.16 2.60
CA THR A 158 1.01 -2.23 3.40
C THR A 158 1.90 -3.47 3.48
N MET A 159 1.50 -4.45 4.28
CA MET A 159 2.11 -5.79 4.24
C MET A 159 1.90 -6.48 2.89
N GLU A 160 0.74 -6.28 2.25
CA GLU A 160 0.46 -6.75 0.89
C GLU A 160 1.51 -6.25 -0.10
N ASP A 161 1.75 -4.94 -0.08
CA ASP A 161 2.71 -4.24 -0.92
C ASP A 161 4.12 -4.84 -0.83
N ILE A 162 4.55 -5.21 0.38
CA ILE A 162 5.84 -5.87 0.63
C ILE A 162 5.84 -7.26 0.00
N LEU A 163 4.82 -8.08 0.26
CA LEU A 163 4.73 -9.45 -0.26
C LEU A 163 4.64 -9.49 -1.79
N SER A 164 3.82 -8.61 -2.38
CA SER A 164 3.71 -8.46 -3.82
C SER A 164 5.03 -8.00 -4.44
N GLN A 165 5.77 -7.08 -3.81
CA GLN A 165 7.07 -6.67 -4.33
C GLN A 165 8.12 -7.77 -4.18
N LEU A 166 8.14 -8.53 -3.08
CA LEU A 166 9.02 -9.70 -2.93
C LEU A 166 8.75 -10.74 -4.00
N LYS A 167 7.48 -11.00 -4.34
CA LYS A 167 7.12 -11.89 -5.44
C LYS A 167 7.64 -11.38 -6.79
N LYS A 168 7.59 -10.07 -7.03
CA LYS A 168 8.19 -9.45 -8.24
C LYS A 168 9.71 -9.62 -8.25
N GLU A 169 10.37 -9.46 -7.11
CA GLU A 169 11.82 -9.73 -7.00
C GLU A 169 12.16 -11.18 -7.31
N MET A 170 11.36 -12.16 -6.87
CA MET A 170 11.56 -13.58 -7.23
C MET A 170 11.47 -13.81 -8.75
N ALA A 171 10.58 -13.07 -9.43
CA ALA A 171 10.42 -13.15 -10.88
C ALA A 171 11.48 -12.34 -11.66
N ALA A 172 12.27 -11.50 -10.99
CA ALA A 172 13.25 -10.64 -11.64
C ALA A 172 14.32 -11.48 -12.38
N PRO A 173 14.86 -11.00 -13.51
CA PRO A 173 15.77 -11.80 -14.35
C PRO A 173 16.98 -12.37 -13.63
N HIS A 174 17.48 -11.65 -12.63
CA HIS A 174 18.65 -12.02 -11.83
C HIS A 174 18.33 -12.99 -10.68
N ASN A 175 17.06 -13.11 -10.28
CA ASN A 175 16.61 -14.00 -9.19
C ASN A 175 15.91 -15.27 -9.70
N ARG A 176 15.14 -15.17 -10.79
CA ARG A 176 14.27 -16.26 -11.30
C ARG A 176 14.99 -17.57 -11.67
N LYS A 177 16.32 -17.54 -11.77
CA LYS A 177 17.20 -18.69 -12.10
C LYS A 177 18.18 -19.05 -10.99
N LEU A 178 18.11 -18.41 -9.82
CA LEU A 178 19.03 -18.68 -8.72
C LEU A 178 18.77 -20.09 -8.16
N VAL A 179 19.84 -20.87 -7.99
CA VAL A 179 19.74 -22.20 -7.39
C VAL A 179 19.15 -22.07 -6.00
N GLN A 180 18.01 -22.73 -5.77
CA GLN A 180 17.31 -22.67 -4.50
C GLN A 180 17.74 -23.81 -3.57
N PRO A 181 17.65 -23.61 -2.25
CA PRO A 181 17.79 -24.71 -1.29
C PRO A 181 16.68 -25.75 -1.49
N PRO A 182 16.86 -26.96 -0.91
CA PRO A 182 15.81 -27.97 -0.89
C PRO A 182 14.51 -27.40 -0.29
N GLU A 183 13.38 -27.78 -0.88
CA GLU A 183 12.07 -27.40 -0.35
C GLU A 183 11.86 -27.98 1.05
N GLY A 184 11.08 -27.28 1.89
CA GLY A 184 10.85 -27.68 3.27
C GLY A 184 12.05 -27.45 4.20
N THR A 185 13.06 -26.68 3.77
CA THR A 185 14.10 -26.17 4.66
C THR A 185 13.71 -24.81 5.22
N PHE A 186 14.00 -24.58 6.51
CA PHE A 186 13.62 -23.37 7.22
C PHE A 186 14.85 -22.68 7.84
N PHE A 187 14.73 -21.38 8.11
CA PHE A 187 15.69 -20.62 8.91
C PHE A 187 15.38 -20.83 10.41
N GLU A 188 16.42 -20.95 11.24
CA GLU A 188 16.32 -21.09 12.71
C GLU A 188 16.03 -19.77 13.41
#